data_AF-A0A4Q2X005-F1
#
_entry.id   AF-A0A4Q2X005-F1
#
_cell.length_a   1.000
_cell.length_b   1.000
_cell.length_c   1.000
_cell.angle_alpha   90.00
_cell.angle_beta   90.00
_cell.angle_gamma   90.00
#
_symmetry.space_group_name_H-M   'P 1'
#
loop_
_entity.id
_entity.type
_entity.pdbx_description
1 polymer ?
#
loop_
_entity_poly.entity_id
_entity_poly.type
_entity_poly.pdbx_seq_one_letter_code
_entity_poly.pdbx_strand_id
1 'polypeptide(L)'
;MFDGHLGLNSLVLERPFGVAPSLGANIHFENLDLEQVTSAFSFGGMSGRLFGTINGLRLVDWSPVAFDAWLRTRGGGRMSYKAVDDLTSIGGGMSGGLQTMALKLFDTFGYRQLGLRCRLREQVCLMGGIDPAPAAADSRGGGYTIVEGSGVPRITIVGHRRQVDWPMLVNRLEEATRGQGPVVE
;
A
#
# COMPACT_ATOMS: atom_id res chain seq x y z
N MET A 1 17.14 -10.72 0.89
CA MET A 1 16.50 -11.08 -0.41
C MET A 1 15.07 -11.48 -0.10
N PHE A 2 14.07 -10.77 -0.61
CA PHE A 2 12.63 -10.87 -0.28
C PHE A 2 11.92 -12.19 -0.67
N ASP A 3 12.66 -13.26 -0.98
CA ASP A 3 12.19 -14.58 -1.40
C ASP A 3 10.98 -14.55 -2.37
N GLY A 4 11.17 -14.00 -3.56
CA GLY A 4 10.14 -13.95 -4.60
C GLY A 4 10.64 -13.35 -5.91
N HIS A 5 9.73 -13.14 -6.85
CA HIS A 5 10.04 -12.66 -8.20
C HIS A 5 9.50 -11.26 -8.39
N LEU A 6 10.38 -10.37 -8.84
CA LEU A 6 10.01 -9.06 -9.34
C LEU A 6 10.40 -9.03 -10.81
N GLY A 7 9.45 -8.71 -11.66
CA GLY A 7 9.74 -8.53 -13.07
C GLY A 7 9.18 -7.22 -13.61
N LEU A 8 9.89 -6.73 -14.61
CA LEU A 8 9.68 -5.45 -15.26
C LEU A 8 9.49 -5.73 -16.75
N ASN A 9 8.49 -5.11 -17.35
CA ASN A 9 8.32 -5.15 -18.79
C ASN A 9 7.92 -3.77 -19.32
N SER A 10 8.01 -3.61 -20.64
CA SER A 10 7.66 -2.36 -21.33
C SER A 10 8.42 -1.15 -20.77
N LEU A 11 9.70 -1.34 -20.43
CA LEU A 11 10.55 -0.28 -19.92
C LEU A 11 10.86 0.71 -21.05
N VAL A 12 10.50 1.97 -20.84
CA VAL A 12 10.77 3.08 -21.75
C VAL A 12 11.42 4.20 -20.97
N LEU A 13 12.55 4.70 -21.44
CA LEU A 13 13.25 5.83 -20.84
C LEU A 13 13.39 6.94 -21.88
N GLU A 14 12.88 8.12 -21.55
CA GLU A 14 12.89 9.29 -22.42
C GLU A 14 13.66 10.42 -21.75
N ARG A 15 14.50 11.11 -22.53
CA ARG A 15 15.30 12.26 -22.09
C ARG A 15 16.04 11.99 -20.75
N PRO A 16 16.82 10.90 -20.64
CA PRO A 16 17.48 10.52 -19.38
C PRO A 16 18.45 11.59 -18.83
N PHE A 17 18.97 12.46 -19.70
CA PHE A 17 19.88 13.55 -19.35
C PHE A 17 19.24 14.94 -19.59
N GLY A 18 17.91 15.00 -19.74
CA GLY A 18 17.16 16.23 -19.94
C GLY A 18 16.63 16.82 -18.63
N VAL A 19 16.05 18.02 -18.70
CA VAL A 19 15.49 18.75 -17.54
C VAL A 19 14.23 18.12 -16.93
N ALA A 20 13.65 17.11 -17.59
CA ALA A 20 12.49 16.35 -17.12
C ALA A 20 12.56 14.92 -17.70
N PRO A 21 13.34 14.02 -17.09
CA PRO A 21 13.41 12.63 -17.52
C PRO A 21 12.06 11.95 -17.30
N SER A 22 11.64 11.11 -18.25
CA SER A 22 10.43 10.30 -18.12
C SER A 22 10.74 8.82 -18.22
N LEU A 23 10.14 8.04 -17.31
CA LEU A 23 10.25 6.58 -17.28
C LEU A 23 8.86 5.96 -17.34
N GLY A 24 8.69 5.00 -18.25
CA GLY A 24 7.51 4.15 -18.38
C GLY A 24 7.85 2.69 -18.04
N ALA A 25 6.98 1.99 -17.30
CA ALA A 25 7.14 0.57 -17.05
C ALA A 25 5.82 -0.12 -16.64
N ASN A 26 5.78 -1.45 -16.75
CA ASN A 26 4.87 -2.27 -15.95
C ASN A 26 5.70 -3.16 -15.02
N ILE A 27 5.23 -3.28 -13.78
CA ILE A 27 5.89 -4.06 -12.72
C ILE A 27 4.95 -5.18 -12.30
N HIS A 28 5.47 -6.38 -12.11
CA HIS A 28 4.77 -7.48 -11.47
C HIS A 28 5.56 -8.02 -10.29
N PHE A 29 4.84 -8.36 -9.23
CA PHE A 29 5.37 -8.93 -8.02
C PHE A 29 4.72 -10.28 -7.79
N GLU A 30 5.54 -11.29 -7.60
CA GLU A 30 5.07 -12.62 -7.30
C GLU A 30 5.78 -13.21 -6.10
N ASN A 31 4.98 -13.66 -5.15
CA ASN A 31 5.40 -14.51 -4.05
C ASN A 31 6.42 -13.82 -3.12
N LEU A 32 6.37 -12.49 -3.02
CA LEU A 32 7.25 -11.74 -2.11
C LEU A 32 6.89 -12.03 -0.66
N ASP A 33 7.90 -12.19 0.19
CA ASP A 33 7.72 -12.34 1.62
C ASP A 33 7.29 -11.01 2.26
N LEU A 34 6.04 -10.96 2.74
CA LEU A 34 5.47 -9.74 3.32
C LEU A 34 6.19 -9.32 4.61
N GLU A 35 6.78 -10.26 5.34
CA GLU A 35 7.50 -9.96 6.58
C GLU A 35 8.77 -9.17 6.27
N GLN A 36 9.51 -9.61 5.25
CA GLN A 36 10.71 -8.93 4.78
C GLN A 36 10.37 -7.57 4.17
N VAL A 37 9.29 -7.49 3.36
CA VAL A 37 8.84 -6.23 2.77
C VAL A 37 8.46 -5.22 3.86
N THR A 38 7.62 -5.61 4.83
CA THR A 38 7.17 -4.70 5.90
C THR A 38 8.32 -4.24 6.79
N SER A 39 9.27 -5.12 7.09
CA SER A 39 10.49 -4.77 7.83
C SER A 39 11.36 -3.73 7.11
N ALA A 40 11.45 -3.77 5.77
CA ALA A 40 12.30 -2.86 5.00
C ALA A 40 11.76 -1.41 4.98
N PHE A 41 10.46 -1.23 5.21
CA PHE A 41 9.79 0.08 5.18
C PHE A 41 9.37 0.56 6.58
N SER A 42 9.93 -0.01 7.66
CA SER A 42 9.58 0.32 9.05
C SER A 42 8.08 0.20 9.40
N PHE A 43 7.34 -0.58 8.60
CA PHE A 43 5.95 -0.96 8.86
C PHE A 43 5.89 -2.03 9.93
N GLY A 44 4.81 -2.06 10.70
CA GLY A 44 4.55 -3.17 11.62
C GLY A 44 4.56 -4.52 10.89
N GLY A 45 5.10 -5.54 11.55
CA GLY A 45 5.31 -6.84 10.92
C GLY A 45 4.01 -7.49 10.46
N MET A 46 4.01 -7.96 9.22
CA MET A 46 2.93 -8.76 8.62
C MET A 46 3.52 -9.97 7.89
N SER A 47 3.05 -11.18 8.20
CA SER A 47 3.45 -12.39 7.49
C SER A 47 2.50 -12.70 6.33
N GLY A 48 2.97 -13.47 5.35
CA GLY A 48 2.19 -13.88 4.18
C GLY A 48 2.96 -13.73 2.87
N ARG A 49 2.35 -14.12 1.75
CA ARG A 49 2.95 -13.97 0.42
C ARG A 49 2.21 -12.90 -0.39
N LEU A 50 2.95 -11.86 -0.76
CA LEU A 50 2.47 -10.70 -1.49
C LEU A 50 2.57 -10.94 -3.01
N PHE A 51 1.52 -10.53 -3.70
CA PHE A 51 1.38 -10.53 -5.15
C PHE A 51 0.86 -9.18 -5.59
N GLY A 52 1.17 -8.80 -6.82
CA GLY A 52 0.60 -7.59 -7.36
C GLY A 52 1.14 -7.16 -8.70
N THR A 53 0.58 -6.07 -9.18
CA THR A 53 0.96 -5.44 -10.44
C THR A 53 0.93 -3.93 -10.30
N ILE A 54 1.83 -3.24 -10.99
CA ILE A 54 1.75 -1.80 -11.25
C ILE A 54 1.78 -1.65 -12.76
N ASN A 55 0.63 -1.33 -13.34
CA ASN A 55 0.48 -1.18 -14.78
C ASN A 55 0.49 0.29 -15.18
N GLY A 56 1.11 0.58 -16.32
CA GLY A 56 1.20 1.92 -16.88
C GLY A 56 1.89 2.91 -15.94
N LEU A 57 2.92 2.47 -15.21
CA LEU A 57 3.73 3.37 -14.40
C LEU A 57 4.35 4.42 -15.31
N ARG A 58 4.14 5.68 -14.97
CA ARG A 58 4.81 6.82 -15.57
C ARG A 58 5.42 7.68 -14.49
N LEU A 59 6.73 7.83 -14.56
CA LEU A 59 7.49 8.79 -13.77
C LEU A 59 7.81 9.99 -14.65
N VAL A 60 7.69 11.19 -14.10
CA VAL A 60 8.23 12.43 -14.66
C VAL A 60 9.07 13.05 -13.58
N ASP A 61 10.33 13.35 -13.91
CA ASP A 61 11.31 13.81 -12.92
C ASP A 61 11.39 12.87 -11.70
N TRP A 62 11.39 11.55 -11.99
CA TRP A 62 11.38 10.46 -11.01
C TRP A 62 10.17 10.40 -10.07
N SER A 63 9.21 11.31 -10.20
CA SER A 63 7.96 11.32 -9.46
C SER A 63 6.84 10.60 -10.22
N PRO A 64 6.09 9.67 -9.59
CA PRO A 64 4.99 8.98 -10.25
C PRO A 64 3.82 9.93 -10.52
N VAL A 65 3.43 10.03 -11.79
CA VAL A 65 2.31 10.87 -12.26
C VAL A 65 1.11 10.05 -12.72
N ALA A 66 1.32 8.77 -13.04
CA ALA A 66 0.25 7.84 -13.39
C ALA A 66 0.68 6.40 -13.13
N PHE A 67 -0.26 5.59 -12.64
CA PHE A 67 -0.15 4.12 -12.59
C PHE A 67 -1.52 3.51 -12.25
N ASP A 68 -1.61 2.19 -12.35
CA ASP A 68 -2.67 1.37 -11.76
C ASP A 68 -2.02 0.23 -10.96
N ALA A 69 -2.03 0.37 -9.63
CA ALA A 69 -1.41 -0.56 -8.70
C ALA A 69 -2.46 -1.44 -8.04
N TRP A 70 -2.17 -2.73 -7.98
CA TRP A 70 -2.93 -3.71 -7.20
C TRP A 70 -1.97 -4.60 -6.43
N LEU A 71 -2.06 -4.56 -5.12
CA LEU A 71 -1.31 -5.37 -4.18
C LEU A 71 -2.29 -6.26 -3.42
N ARG A 72 -1.93 -7.53 -3.21
CA ARG A 72 -2.77 -8.48 -2.48
C ARG A 72 -1.95 -9.61 -1.89
N THR A 73 -2.47 -10.23 -0.84
CA THR A 73 -1.94 -11.51 -0.40
C THR A 73 -2.59 -12.66 -1.15
N ARG A 74 -1.88 -13.77 -1.27
CA ARG A 74 -2.48 -15.06 -1.62
C ARG A 74 -2.68 -15.85 -0.32
N GLY A 75 -3.92 -15.89 0.14
CA GLY A 75 -4.26 -16.44 1.45
C GLY A 75 -4.04 -15.44 2.58
N GLY A 76 -4.02 -15.98 3.79
CA GLY A 76 -3.95 -15.23 5.03
C GLY A 76 -2.55 -15.16 5.63
N GLY A 77 -2.47 -14.50 6.77
CA GLY A 77 -1.24 -14.35 7.53
C GLY A 77 -1.51 -13.82 8.93
N ARG A 78 -0.46 -13.32 9.56
CA ARG A 78 -0.53 -12.67 10.86
C ARG A 78 -0.05 -11.23 10.73
N MET A 79 -0.58 -10.35 11.55
CA MET A 79 -0.12 -8.97 11.64
C MET A 79 0.08 -8.58 13.10
N SER A 80 1.10 -7.76 13.35
CA SER A 80 1.34 -7.17 14.66
C SER A 80 0.34 -6.06 14.96
N TYR A 81 0.23 -5.68 16.23
CA TYR A 81 -0.52 -4.49 16.62
C TYR A 81 -0.05 -3.21 15.90
N LYS A 82 1.28 -3.00 15.80
CA LYS A 82 1.85 -1.88 15.06
C LYS A 82 1.38 -1.86 13.60
N ALA A 83 1.23 -3.03 12.96
CA ALA A 83 0.75 -3.10 11.59
C ALA A 83 -0.71 -2.63 11.46
N VAL A 84 -1.55 -2.95 12.46
CA VAL A 84 -2.93 -2.46 12.52
C VAL A 84 -2.95 -0.94 12.65
N ASP A 85 -2.10 -0.38 13.52
CA ASP A 85 -1.99 1.06 13.75
C ASP A 85 -1.49 1.80 12.49
N ASP A 86 -0.39 1.32 11.88
CA ASP A 86 0.18 1.89 10.67
C ASP A 86 -0.82 1.86 9.50
N LEU A 87 -1.56 0.75 9.30
CA LEU A 87 -2.60 0.65 8.26
C LEU A 87 -3.77 1.61 8.50
N THR A 88 -4.13 1.82 9.78
CA THR A 88 -5.19 2.76 10.16
C THR A 88 -4.80 4.20 9.84
N SER A 89 -3.53 4.55 10.00
CA SER A 89 -2.98 5.86 9.66
C SER A 89 -3.06 6.15 8.14
N ILE A 90 -2.75 5.17 7.28
CA ILE A 90 -2.82 5.31 5.81
C ILE A 90 -4.25 5.39 5.32
N GLY A 91 -5.19 4.68 5.95
CA GLY A 91 -6.61 4.64 5.57
C GLY A 91 -7.38 5.96 5.72
N GLY A 92 -6.71 7.04 6.12
CA GLY A 92 -7.30 8.37 6.29
C GLY A 92 -8.07 8.54 7.60
N GLY A 93 -7.83 7.66 8.58
CA GLY A 93 -8.40 7.69 9.93
C GLY A 93 -9.93 7.64 9.97
N MET A 94 -10.50 6.55 10.49
CA MET A 94 -11.65 6.62 11.40
C MET A 94 -11.99 5.28 12.05
N SER A 95 -11.95 5.29 13.39
CA SER A 95 -12.92 4.69 14.32
C SER A 95 -13.72 3.47 13.87
N GLY A 96 -13.06 2.35 13.59
CA GLY A 96 -13.62 1.06 13.97
C GLY A 96 -13.29 0.89 15.44
N GLY A 97 -14.29 0.88 16.34
CA GLY A 97 -14.13 0.85 17.80
C GLY A 97 -13.07 -0.15 18.25
N LEU A 98 -11.83 0.33 18.36
CA LEU A 98 -10.69 -0.47 18.71
C LEU A 98 -10.84 -0.68 20.20
N GLN A 99 -11.33 -1.86 20.60
CA GLN A 99 -11.45 -2.21 22.00
C GLN A 99 -10.05 -2.19 22.59
N THR A 100 -9.69 -1.06 23.20
CA THR A 100 -8.38 -0.75 23.77
C THR A 100 -7.93 -1.80 24.79
N MET A 101 -8.87 -2.62 25.28
CA MET A 101 -8.66 -3.77 26.14
C MET A 101 -8.11 -5.02 25.41
N ALA A 102 -8.57 -5.33 24.19
CA ALA A 102 -8.10 -6.50 23.43
C ALA A 102 -6.65 -6.35 22.94
N LEU A 103 -6.20 -5.11 22.77
CA LEU A 103 -4.85 -4.76 22.29
C LEU A 103 -3.74 -5.04 23.32
N LYS A 104 -4.09 -5.10 24.61
CA LYS A 104 -3.11 -5.37 25.68
C LYS A 104 -2.87 -6.86 25.94
N LEU A 105 -3.70 -7.74 25.37
CA LEU A 105 -3.66 -9.18 25.65
C LEU A 105 -3.11 -10.00 24.47
N PHE A 106 -3.07 -9.43 23.25
CA PHE A 106 -2.66 -10.13 22.03
C PHE A 106 -1.69 -9.29 21.20
N ASP A 107 -0.47 -9.80 20.97
CA ASP A 107 0.56 -9.11 20.17
C ASP A 107 0.34 -9.26 18.66
N THR A 108 -0.42 -10.28 18.24
CA THR A 108 -0.61 -10.62 16.83
C THR A 108 -2.03 -11.06 16.50
N PHE A 109 -2.51 -10.64 15.33
CA PHE A 109 -3.85 -10.88 14.82
C PHE A 109 -3.78 -11.66 13.51
N GLY A 110 -4.65 -12.66 13.34
CA GLY A 110 -4.77 -13.38 12.09
C GLY A 110 -5.61 -12.59 11.07
N TYR A 111 -5.24 -12.67 9.80
CA TYR A 111 -6.05 -12.19 8.70
C TYR A 111 -6.15 -13.23 7.59
N ARG A 112 -7.28 -13.24 6.88
CA ARG A 112 -7.53 -14.19 5.78
C ARG A 112 -7.08 -13.66 4.44
N GLN A 113 -7.17 -12.36 4.22
CA GLN A 113 -6.70 -11.73 3.00
C GLN A 113 -6.44 -10.23 3.21
N LEU A 114 -5.49 -9.72 2.45
CA LEU A 114 -5.17 -8.31 2.34
C LEU A 114 -5.21 -7.92 0.86
N GLY A 115 -5.70 -6.72 0.59
CA GLY A 115 -5.77 -6.16 -0.76
C GLY A 115 -5.78 -4.65 -0.72
N LEU A 116 -4.93 -4.02 -1.53
CA LEU A 116 -4.86 -2.58 -1.72
C LEU A 116 -4.78 -2.26 -3.20
N ARG A 117 -5.59 -1.31 -3.65
CA ARG A 117 -5.59 -0.79 -5.01
C ARG A 117 -5.38 0.71 -4.98
N CYS A 118 -4.59 1.23 -5.90
CA CYS A 118 -4.39 2.65 -6.11
C CYS A 118 -4.26 2.92 -7.60
N ARG A 119 -5.21 3.66 -8.17
CA ARG A 119 -5.12 4.17 -9.54
C ARG A 119 -4.86 5.65 -9.52
N LEU A 120 -3.65 6.06 -9.88
CA LEU A 120 -3.24 7.45 -9.92
C LEU A 120 -3.62 8.09 -11.25
N ARG A 121 -4.47 9.12 -11.20
CA ARG A 121 -4.82 9.99 -12.34
C ARG A 121 -4.90 11.42 -11.85
N GLU A 122 -4.31 12.37 -12.58
CA GLU A 122 -4.44 13.80 -12.28
C GLU A 122 -4.13 14.14 -10.82
N GLN A 123 -3.05 13.56 -10.27
CA GLN A 123 -2.63 13.76 -8.87
C GLN A 123 -3.62 13.23 -7.81
N VAL A 124 -4.66 12.50 -8.20
CA VAL A 124 -5.57 11.81 -7.29
C VAL A 124 -5.37 10.31 -7.41
N CYS A 125 -5.03 9.67 -6.30
CA CYS A 125 -5.08 8.22 -6.21
C CYS A 125 -6.51 7.76 -5.86
N LEU A 126 -7.11 7.00 -6.76
CA LEU A 126 -8.35 6.27 -6.52
C LEU A 126 -8.04 4.99 -5.75
N MET A 127 -8.38 4.98 -4.47
CA MET A 127 -8.12 3.89 -3.54
C MET A 127 -9.20 2.81 -3.61
N GLY A 128 -8.76 1.57 -3.46
CA GLY A 128 -9.62 0.39 -3.34
C GLY A 128 -8.98 -0.69 -2.48
N GLY A 129 -9.75 -1.73 -2.22
CA GLY A 129 -9.38 -2.80 -1.29
C GLY A 129 -9.34 -4.16 -1.97
N ILE A 130 -9.65 -5.18 -1.16
CA ILE A 130 -9.85 -6.57 -1.56
C ILE A 130 -11.01 -6.67 -2.56
N ASP A 131 -12.11 -5.99 -2.30
CA ASP A 131 -13.29 -5.96 -3.16
C ASP A 131 -12.95 -5.37 -4.53
N PRO A 132 -13.47 -5.94 -5.64
CA PRO A 132 -13.28 -5.42 -6.99
C PRO A 132 -13.54 -3.91 -7.01
N ALA A 133 -12.67 -3.14 -7.67
CA ALA A 133 -12.84 -1.69 -7.75
C ALA A 133 -14.27 -1.36 -8.22
N PRO A 134 -14.99 -0.42 -7.57
CA PRO A 134 -16.33 -0.08 -7.99
C PRO A 134 -16.32 0.38 -9.45
N ALA A 135 -17.38 0.04 -10.18
CA ALA A 135 -17.50 0.27 -11.61
C ALA A 135 -17.44 1.75 -12.03
N ALA A 136 -17.53 2.69 -11.09
CA ALA A 136 -17.47 4.10 -11.37
C ALA A 136 -16.81 4.90 -10.22
N ALA A 137 -15.96 5.85 -10.62
CA ALA A 137 -15.18 6.75 -9.76
C ALA A 137 -16.04 7.80 -9.02
N ASP A 138 -17.35 7.73 -9.19
CA ASP A 138 -18.39 8.65 -8.71
C ASP A 138 -19.06 8.20 -7.40
N SER A 139 -18.74 7.00 -6.90
CA SER A 139 -19.17 6.53 -5.58
C SER A 139 -18.40 7.27 -4.47
N ARG A 140 -18.78 8.53 -4.24
CA ARG A 140 -18.29 9.39 -3.13
C ARG A 140 -18.68 8.89 -1.74
N GLY A 141 -19.48 7.83 -1.65
CA GLY A 141 -19.99 7.26 -0.40
C GLY A 141 -19.84 5.75 -0.39
N GLY A 142 -18.71 5.26 0.11
CA GLY A 142 -18.51 3.84 0.37
C GLY A 142 -17.08 3.55 0.77
N GLY A 143 -16.87 2.90 1.91
CA GLY A 143 -15.55 2.42 2.30
C GLY A 143 -15.05 1.29 1.38
N TYR A 144 -13.81 0.86 1.58
CA TYR A 144 -13.25 -0.34 0.94
C TYR A 144 -12.51 -1.17 1.98
N THR A 145 -12.61 -2.50 1.89
CA THR A 145 -11.95 -3.41 2.84
C THR A 145 -10.49 -3.62 2.44
N ILE A 146 -9.54 -3.19 3.27
CA ILE A 146 -8.10 -3.38 3.01
C ILE A 146 -7.65 -4.74 3.55
N VAL A 147 -8.12 -5.07 4.75
CA VAL A 147 -7.77 -6.30 5.47
C VAL A 147 -9.03 -6.95 5.97
N GLU A 148 -9.12 -8.25 5.75
CA GLU A 148 -10.18 -9.07 6.32
C GLU A 148 -9.61 -10.04 7.36
N GLY A 149 -9.99 -9.84 8.62
CA GLY A 149 -9.51 -10.62 9.76
C GLY A 149 -9.91 -12.09 9.73
N SER A 150 -9.19 -12.91 10.49
CA SER A 150 -9.48 -14.33 10.68
C SER A 150 -9.28 -14.75 12.14
N GLY A 151 -10.10 -15.68 12.63
CA GLY A 151 -9.98 -16.21 14.00
C GLY A 151 -10.58 -15.29 15.06
N VAL A 152 -10.13 -15.44 16.31
CA VAL A 152 -10.55 -14.62 17.44
C VAL A 152 -9.29 -14.17 18.20
N PRO A 153 -9.09 -12.85 18.42
CA PRO A 153 -9.93 -11.74 17.96
C PRO A 153 -9.76 -11.44 16.46
N ARG A 154 -10.88 -11.21 15.74
CA ARG A 154 -10.87 -10.79 14.33
C ARG A 154 -10.86 -9.26 14.23
N ILE A 155 -10.02 -8.73 13.35
CA ILE A 155 -9.97 -7.30 13.03
C ILE A 155 -10.12 -7.12 11.53
N THR A 156 -11.03 -6.24 11.12
CA THR A 156 -11.25 -5.86 9.73
C THR A 156 -10.88 -4.39 9.58
N ILE A 157 -10.04 -4.07 8.59
CA ILE A 157 -9.58 -2.70 8.33
C ILE A 157 -10.27 -2.19 7.07
N VAL A 158 -10.95 -1.06 7.21
CA VAL A 158 -11.68 -0.38 6.12
C VAL A 158 -11.09 1.00 5.89
N GLY A 159 -10.83 1.32 4.62
CA GLY A 159 -10.50 2.68 4.20
C GLY A 159 -11.78 3.46 3.90
N HIS A 160 -11.85 4.70 4.35
CA HIS A 160 -13.04 5.55 4.18
C HIS A 160 -12.90 6.58 3.06
N ARG A 161 -11.66 6.89 2.63
CA ARG A 161 -11.38 7.88 1.59
C ARG A 161 -10.94 7.20 0.30
N ARG A 162 -11.78 7.23 -0.72
CA ARG A 162 -11.47 6.66 -2.04
C ARG A 162 -10.64 7.59 -2.93
N GLN A 163 -10.63 8.89 -2.66
CA GLN A 163 -9.84 9.86 -3.41
C GLN A 163 -8.82 10.46 -2.47
N VAL A 164 -7.54 10.24 -2.76
CA VAL A 164 -6.43 10.75 -1.97
C VAL A 164 -5.59 11.65 -2.85
N ASP A 165 -5.35 12.87 -2.38
CA ASP A 165 -4.41 13.80 -3.00
C ASP A 165 -2.99 13.22 -2.91
N TRP A 166 -2.43 12.88 -4.07
CA TRP A 166 -1.16 12.20 -4.18
C TRP A 166 0.03 13.10 -3.82
N PRO A 167 0.15 14.36 -4.31
CA PRO A 167 1.18 15.29 -3.85
C PRO A 167 1.20 15.47 -2.34
N MET A 168 0.02 15.57 -1.70
CA MET A 168 -0.07 15.67 -0.25
C MET A 168 0.41 14.39 0.46
N LEU A 169 0.10 13.21 -0.09
CA LEU A 169 0.58 11.93 0.45
C LEU A 169 2.10 11.79 0.30
N VAL A 170 2.65 12.15 -0.86
CA VAL A 170 4.10 12.13 -1.13
C VAL A 170 4.82 13.08 -0.18
N ASN A 171 4.35 14.31 -0.01
CA ASN A 171 4.95 15.26 0.94
C ASN A 171 4.96 14.71 2.37
N ARG A 172 3.87 14.07 2.83
CA ARG A 172 3.81 13.47 4.17
C ARG A 172 4.75 12.27 4.31
N LEU A 173 4.90 11.46 3.25
CA LEU A 173 5.83 10.33 3.24
C LEU A 173 7.29 10.80 3.22
N GLU A 174 7.60 11.84 2.46
CA GLU A 174 8.90 12.51 2.48
C GLU A 174 9.21 13.12 3.86
N GLU A 175 8.27 13.82 4.47
CA GLU A 175 8.45 14.36 5.83
C GLU A 175 8.67 13.25 6.87
N ALA A 176 7.96 12.13 6.75
CA ALA A 176 8.12 10.97 7.63
C ALA A 176 9.48 10.25 7.43
N THR A 177 10.04 10.28 6.22
CA THR A 177 11.32 9.63 5.89
C THR A 177 12.54 10.53 6.09
N ARG A 178 12.41 11.86 5.93
CA ARG A 178 13.48 12.83 6.23
C ARG A 178 13.89 12.86 7.70
N GLY A 179 13.07 12.33 8.61
CA GLY A 179 13.45 12.10 10.00
C GLY A 179 14.37 10.89 10.24
N GLN A 180 14.67 10.08 9.22
CA GLN A 180 15.38 8.78 9.38
C GLN A 180 16.37 8.44 8.24
N GLY A 181 16.89 9.42 7.50
CA GLY A 181 17.97 9.20 6.52
C GLY A 181 19.35 9.63 7.07
N PRO A 182 20.41 8.82 6.93
CA PRO A 182 21.75 9.22 7.39
C PRO A 182 22.28 10.37 6.54
N VAL A 183 22.84 11.39 7.19
CA VAL A 183 23.64 12.43 6.55
C VAL A 183 24.89 11.75 6.00
N VAL A 184 25.00 11.69 4.67
CA VAL A 184 26.26 11.33 4.01
C VAL A 184 26.97 12.65 3.74
N GLU A 185 28.02 12.92 4.52
CA GLU A 185 29.09 13.85 4.14
C GLU A 185 30.00 13.20 3.09
#